data_AF-A0A067SHR2-F1
#
_entry.id   AF-A0A067SHR2-F1
#
_cell.length_a   1.000
_cell.length_b   1.000
_cell.length_c   1.000
_cell.angle_alpha   90.00
_cell.angle_beta   90.00
_cell.angle_gamma   90.00
#
_symmetry.space_group_name_H-M   'P 1'
#
loop_
_entity.id
_entity.type
_entity.pdbx_description
1 polymer ?
#
loop_
_entity_poly.entity_id
_entity_poly.type
_entity_poly.pdbx_seq_one_letter_code
_entity_poly.pdbx_strand_id
1 'polypeptide(L)'
;MATDKPLLLSALLGNVEVEGDTGPRKREFRSQYFVWLYVDDKKVAKSAKQPASSNLKWEWNANNQIWFELSSMMKIMVYRGFGTGFNAKHLVGQHKGKVVDLLENSAAFGLTDEEGTAIPIKLKIALSPIPQSDDYVKQFLEKVDANISRLTKSGTVETTASALGQVLKLTKMVMDRLSQAHPILNASWMIVSTIYQAVQETDLQDECIRELASTLREMLGTANAIPDLPVIPNTTDVIEDISRQSLQVASLIHEYTKLTWAGRTVKLQIPSDLKSRIDACRKSCIALKDKFYSRLHIDTNTRVREFEAGQQQMGRTLETIKDHGLGTSGSGYLR
;
A
#
# COMPACT_ATOMS: atom_id res chain seq x y z
N MET A 1 -11.84 0.09 31.18
CA MET A 1 -11.21 -1.22 30.97
C MET A 1 -11.45 -1.62 29.52
N ALA A 2 -10.66 -1.07 28.59
CA ALA A 2 -10.76 -1.43 27.18
C ALA A 2 -10.17 -2.82 27.00
N THR A 3 -10.91 -3.73 26.38
CA THR A 3 -10.43 -5.08 26.04
C THR A 3 -9.33 -4.95 25.00
N ASP A 4 -8.09 -5.09 25.46
CA ASP A 4 -6.84 -4.97 24.71
C ASP A 4 -6.62 -6.21 23.81
N LYS A 5 -7.56 -6.46 22.88
CA LYS A 5 -7.32 -7.42 21.80
C LYS A 5 -6.50 -6.70 20.73
N PRO A 6 -5.25 -7.10 20.47
CA PRO A 6 -4.47 -6.50 19.41
C PRO A 6 -5.20 -6.66 18.09
N LEU A 7 -5.24 -5.57 17.31
CA LEU A 7 -5.81 -5.51 15.98
C LEU A 7 -4.92 -6.33 15.03
N LEU A 8 -5.11 -7.64 15.04
CA LEU A 8 -4.39 -8.60 14.22
C LEU A 8 -5.01 -8.63 12.82
N LEU A 9 -4.19 -8.29 11.83
CA LEU A 9 -4.50 -8.47 10.42
C LEU A 9 -4.01 -9.83 9.94
N SER A 10 -4.47 -10.21 8.75
CA SER A 10 -3.92 -11.36 8.04
C SER A 10 -3.60 -11.08 6.59
N ALA A 11 -2.56 -11.75 6.09
CA ALA A 11 -2.21 -11.76 4.68
C ALA A 11 -1.95 -13.19 4.21
N LEU A 12 -2.21 -13.43 2.93
CA LEU A 12 -1.84 -14.64 2.23
C LEU A 12 -0.40 -14.48 1.78
N LEU A 13 0.46 -15.37 2.28
CA LEU A 13 1.78 -15.58 1.72
C LEU A 13 1.64 -16.44 0.48
N GLY A 14 1.73 -15.81 -0.69
CA GLY A 14 1.72 -16.49 -1.98
C GLY A 14 3.11 -17.09 -2.25
N ASN A 15 3.83 -16.45 -3.18
CA ASN A 15 5.10 -16.98 -3.69
C ASN A 15 6.28 -16.25 -3.06
N VAL A 16 7.30 -17.01 -2.67
CA VAL A 16 8.63 -16.50 -2.28
C VAL A 16 9.63 -16.99 -3.32
N GLU A 17 10.24 -16.07 -4.04
CA GLU A 17 11.27 -16.34 -5.03
C GLU A 17 12.62 -15.92 -4.47
N VAL A 18 13.64 -16.78 -4.61
CA VAL A 18 15.02 -16.43 -4.27
C VAL A 18 15.87 -16.65 -5.51
N GLU A 19 16.58 -15.59 -5.89
CA GLU A 19 17.45 -15.58 -7.07
C GLU A 19 18.84 -15.05 -6.70
N GLY A 20 19.90 -15.77 -7.05
CA GLY A 20 21.26 -15.26 -6.85
C GLY A 20 22.35 -16.26 -7.11
N ASP A 21 23.56 -15.73 -7.30
CA ASP A 21 24.78 -16.53 -7.34
C ASP A 21 25.27 -16.74 -5.90
N THR A 22 25.44 -18.00 -5.50
CA THR A 22 25.95 -18.33 -4.16
C THR A 22 27.48 -18.46 -4.12
N GLY A 23 28.14 -18.26 -5.27
CA GLY A 23 29.57 -18.34 -5.50
C GLY A 23 30.11 -19.77 -5.38
N PRO A 24 31.09 -20.19 -6.20
CA PRO A 24 31.57 -21.57 -6.22
C PRO A 24 32.30 -21.91 -4.91
N ARG A 25 31.65 -22.65 -4.02
CA ARG A 25 32.30 -23.26 -2.84
C ARG A 25 32.33 -24.77 -3.03
N LYS A 26 33.52 -25.36 -2.87
CA LYS A 26 33.90 -26.79 -3.07
C LYS A 26 32.99 -27.87 -2.40
N ARG A 27 31.93 -27.50 -1.67
CA ARG A 27 30.99 -28.39 -0.95
C ARG A 27 29.50 -28.18 -1.32
N GLU A 28 29.22 -27.60 -2.49
CA GLU A 28 27.85 -27.29 -2.93
C GLU A 28 26.93 -28.50 -3.10
N PHE A 29 27.41 -29.63 -3.62
CA PHE A 29 26.57 -30.77 -4.03
C PHE A 29 25.74 -31.44 -2.92
N ARG A 30 25.93 -31.07 -1.65
CA ARG A 30 25.12 -31.58 -0.51
C ARG A 30 24.47 -30.48 0.33
N SER A 31 24.58 -29.23 -0.11
CA SER A 31 23.97 -28.10 0.58
C SER A 31 22.48 -28.04 0.25
N GLN A 32 21.67 -27.73 1.26
CA GLN A 32 20.23 -27.49 1.11
C GLN A 32 19.90 -26.09 1.62
N TYR A 33 19.19 -25.32 0.81
CA TYR A 33 18.72 -23.98 1.15
C TYR A 33 17.26 -24.02 1.61
N PHE A 34 16.90 -23.13 2.53
CA PHE A 34 15.51 -22.93 2.96
C PHE A 34 15.31 -21.51 3.53
N VAL A 35 14.09 -21.00 3.43
CA VAL A 35 13.69 -19.68 3.97
C VAL A 35 12.91 -19.84 5.26
N TRP A 36 13.21 -18.99 6.24
CA TRP A 36 12.38 -18.74 7.40
C TRP A 36 11.81 -17.33 7.35
N LEU A 37 10.52 -17.22 7.65
CA LEU A 37 9.86 -15.94 7.83
C LEU A 37 9.47 -15.78 9.29
N TYR A 38 9.78 -14.59 9.81
CA TYR A 38 9.43 -14.17 11.16
C TYR A 38 8.62 -12.89 11.09
N VAL A 39 7.61 -12.78 11.95
CA VAL A 39 6.87 -11.55 12.24
C VAL A 39 7.05 -11.28 13.72
N ASP A 40 7.64 -10.13 14.07
CA ASP A 40 7.96 -9.76 15.46
C ASP A 40 8.65 -10.90 16.22
N ASP A 41 9.72 -11.43 15.61
CA ASP A 41 10.55 -12.54 16.12
C ASP A 41 9.82 -13.88 16.30
N LYS A 42 8.54 -13.98 15.92
CA LYS A 42 7.79 -15.24 15.87
C LYS A 42 7.89 -15.85 14.48
N LYS A 43 8.37 -17.09 14.39
CA LYS A 43 8.45 -17.81 13.11
C LYS A 43 7.05 -18.12 12.60
N VAL A 44 6.66 -17.52 11.47
CA VAL A 44 5.34 -17.67 10.86
C VAL A 44 5.32 -18.67 9.70
N ALA A 45 6.45 -18.84 9.00
CA ALA A 45 6.52 -19.77 7.88
C ALA A 45 7.93 -20.31 7.68
N LYS A 46 8.01 -21.50 7.10
CA LYS A 46 9.26 -22.16 6.73
C LYS A 46 9.07 -22.90 5.41
N SER A 47 10.01 -22.71 4.49
CA SER A 47 10.02 -23.43 3.22
C SER A 47 10.45 -24.89 3.36
N ALA A 48 10.14 -25.68 2.33
CA ALA A 48 10.84 -26.93 2.08
C ALA A 48 12.34 -26.66 1.83
N LYS A 49 13.16 -27.68 2.06
CA LYS A 49 14.59 -27.63 1.75
C LYS A 49 14.77 -27.85 0.25
N GLN A 50 15.45 -26.93 -0.43
CA GLN A 50 15.82 -27.07 -1.84
C GLN A 50 17.30 -27.43 -1.97
N PRO A 51 17.68 -28.35 -2.87
CA PRO A 51 19.07 -28.66 -3.13
C PRO A 51 19.80 -27.45 -3.72
N ALA A 52 21.10 -27.36 -3.46
CA ALA A 52 21.94 -26.33 -4.05
C ALA A 52 22.09 -26.49 -5.56
N SER A 53 21.97 -25.38 -6.28
CA SER A 53 22.37 -25.20 -7.67
C SER A 53 23.35 -24.03 -7.76
N SER A 54 24.21 -24.03 -8.78
CA SER A 54 25.17 -22.94 -9.03
C SER A 54 24.47 -21.59 -9.18
N ASN A 55 23.31 -21.59 -9.85
CA ASN A 55 22.39 -20.47 -9.87
C ASN A 55 21.20 -20.81 -8.97
N LEU A 56 21.11 -20.19 -7.80
CA LEU A 56 19.97 -20.38 -6.92
C LEU A 56 18.79 -19.67 -7.57
N LYS A 57 17.86 -20.44 -8.16
CA LYS A 57 16.59 -19.95 -8.66
C LYS A 57 15.52 -20.92 -8.23
N TRP A 58 14.77 -20.55 -7.21
CA TRP A 58 13.69 -21.40 -6.73
C TRP A 58 12.54 -20.55 -6.20
N GLU A 59 11.37 -21.15 -6.30
CA GLU A 59 10.09 -20.56 -5.94
C GLU A 59 9.44 -21.45 -4.87
N TRP A 60 8.87 -20.80 -3.87
CA TRP A 60 8.11 -21.43 -2.81
C TRP A 60 6.72 -20.84 -2.73
N ASN A 61 5.74 -21.66 -3.10
CA ASN A 61 4.32 -21.35 -2.92
C ASN A 61 3.93 -21.79 -1.52
N ALA A 62 3.83 -20.82 -0.61
CA ALA A 62 3.48 -21.12 0.77
C ALA A 62 1.98 -21.32 0.94
N ASN A 63 1.16 -20.54 0.22
CA ASN A 63 -0.30 -20.47 0.34
C ASN A 63 -0.78 -20.48 1.80
N ASN A 64 0.01 -19.85 2.68
CA ASN A 64 -0.22 -19.84 4.12
C ASN A 64 -0.73 -18.47 4.55
N GLN A 65 -1.74 -18.45 5.40
CA GLN A 65 -2.19 -17.24 6.07
C GLN A 65 -1.22 -16.88 7.21
N ILE A 66 -0.70 -15.66 7.19
CA ILE A 66 0.09 -15.09 8.28
C ILE A 66 -0.70 -14.03 9.01
N TRP A 67 -0.54 -13.95 10.33
CA TRP A 67 -1.17 -12.95 11.20
C TRP A 67 -0.12 -11.97 11.70
N PHE A 68 -0.45 -10.68 11.69
CA PHE A 68 0.48 -9.62 12.07
C PHE A 68 -0.24 -8.36 12.51
N GLU A 69 0.47 -7.45 13.17
CA GLU A 69 -0.01 -6.11 13.48
C GLU A 69 0.58 -5.10 12.50
N LEU A 70 -0.04 -3.93 12.34
CA LEU A 70 0.35 -2.95 11.32
C LEU A 70 1.74 -2.33 11.50
N SER A 71 2.24 -2.35 12.72
CA SER A 71 3.60 -1.91 13.04
C SER A 71 4.61 -3.07 13.06
N SER A 72 4.17 -4.31 12.77
CA SER A 72 5.03 -5.49 12.88
C SER A 72 6.19 -5.42 11.89
N MET A 73 7.33 -5.95 12.34
CA MET A 73 8.52 -6.13 11.53
C MET A 73 8.57 -7.55 11.00
N MET A 74 8.73 -7.68 9.69
CA MET A 74 9.03 -8.95 9.05
C MET A 74 10.54 -9.13 8.93
N LYS A 75 11.02 -10.32 9.32
CA LYS A 75 12.39 -10.76 9.05
C LYS A 75 12.35 -12.01 8.17
N ILE A 76 13.01 -11.95 7.04
CA ILE A 76 13.13 -13.04 6.06
C ILE A 76 14.57 -13.50 6.08
N MET A 77 14.81 -14.79 6.32
CA MET A 77 16.15 -15.35 6.49
C MET A 77 16.34 -16.55 5.56
N VAL A 78 17.40 -16.53 4.76
CA VAL A 78 17.81 -17.63 3.89
C VAL A 78 18.91 -18.40 4.59
N TYR A 79 18.67 -19.67 4.88
CA TYR A 79 19.65 -20.56 5.51
C TYR A 79 20.21 -21.57 4.52
N ARG A 80 21.43 -22.00 4.79
CA ARG A 80 22.09 -23.16 4.16
C ARG A 80 22.37 -24.22 5.22
N GLY A 81 21.92 -25.44 5.00
CA GLY A 81 22.24 -26.61 5.81
C GLY A 81 22.95 -27.70 5.01
N PHE A 82 23.57 -28.67 5.70
CA PHE A 82 24.29 -29.79 5.08
C PHE A 82 23.75 -31.13 5.60
N GLY A 83 23.22 -31.98 4.71
CA GLY A 83 22.88 -33.38 5.01
C GLY A 83 21.87 -33.64 6.14
N THR A 84 21.56 -34.91 6.40
CA THR A 84 20.44 -35.36 7.26
C THR A 84 20.75 -35.46 8.76
N GLY A 85 22.00 -35.20 9.20
CA GLY A 85 22.42 -35.47 10.58
C GLY A 85 22.97 -34.29 11.39
N PHE A 86 23.31 -33.15 10.76
CA PHE A 86 23.92 -32.02 11.46
C PHE A 86 23.00 -30.80 11.44
N ASN A 87 22.66 -30.30 12.64
CA ASN A 87 21.89 -29.06 12.85
C ASN A 87 22.66 -27.77 12.47
N ALA A 88 23.82 -27.89 11.82
CA ALA A 88 24.61 -26.75 11.37
C ALA A 88 23.88 -26.02 10.24
N LYS A 89 23.14 -24.99 10.62
CA LYS A 89 22.47 -24.04 9.72
C LYS A 89 23.32 -22.78 9.69
N HIS A 90 23.76 -22.40 8.50
CA HIS A 90 24.49 -21.16 8.26
C HIS A 90 23.52 -20.14 7.69
N LEU A 91 23.44 -18.94 8.28
CA LEU A 91 22.69 -17.84 7.68
C LEU A 91 23.40 -17.40 6.40
N VAL A 92 22.69 -17.41 5.28
CA VAL A 92 23.23 -16.97 4.00
C VAL A 92 22.95 -15.50 3.81
N GLY A 93 21.72 -15.09 4.11
CA GLY A 93 21.32 -13.70 4.09
C GLY A 93 20.00 -13.46 4.79
N GLN A 94 19.75 -12.20 5.10
CA GLN A 94 18.55 -11.72 5.77
C GLN A 94 18.04 -10.42 5.17
N HIS A 95 16.75 -10.21 5.30
CA HIS A 95 16.08 -8.93 5.07
C HIS A 95 15.19 -8.63 6.27
N LYS A 96 15.16 -7.36 6.69
CA LYS A 96 14.28 -6.87 7.74
C LYS A 96 13.57 -5.62 7.23
N GLY A 97 12.24 -5.63 7.30
CA GLY A 97 11.41 -4.52 6.85
C GLY A 97 10.05 -4.55 7.55
N LYS A 98 9.26 -3.48 7.45
CA LYS A 98 7.89 -3.50 7.98
C LYS A 98 7.05 -4.41 7.10
N VAL A 99 6.14 -5.18 7.72
CA VAL A 99 5.21 -6.04 6.97
C VAL A 99 4.43 -5.22 5.93
N VAL A 100 4.03 -4.00 6.31
CA VAL A 100 3.27 -3.08 5.45
C VAL A 100 4.03 -2.68 4.17
N ASP A 101 5.35 -2.53 4.23
CA ASP A 101 6.14 -2.17 3.05
C ASP A 101 6.26 -3.34 2.05
N LEU A 102 6.00 -4.57 2.53
CA LEU A 102 6.00 -5.80 1.75
C LEU A 102 4.60 -6.21 1.25
N LEU A 103 3.52 -5.63 1.79
CA LEU A 103 2.16 -5.85 1.31
C LEU A 103 2.01 -5.28 -0.11
N GLU A 104 1.37 -6.06 -0.98
CA GLU A 104 1.09 -5.68 -2.37
C GLU A 104 2.36 -5.19 -3.11
N ASN A 105 3.52 -5.72 -2.71
CA ASN A 105 4.81 -5.39 -3.28
C ASN A 105 5.50 -6.66 -3.75
N SER A 106 5.56 -6.85 -5.05
CA SER A 106 6.25 -7.98 -5.67
C SER A 106 7.65 -7.62 -6.18
N ALA A 107 8.20 -6.46 -5.78
CA ALA A 107 9.55 -6.08 -6.16
C ALA A 107 10.59 -6.96 -5.47
N ALA A 108 11.65 -7.30 -6.21
CA ALA A 108 12.80 -7.99 -5.64
C ALA A 108 13.66 -7.04 -4.80
N PHE A 109 14.09 -7.49 -3.63
CA PHE A 109 14.98 -6.74 -2.74
C PHE A 109 16.24 -7.55 -2.42
N GLY A 110 17.34 -6.84 -2.16
CA GLY A 110 18.62 -7.44 -1.79
C GLY A 110 18.58 -8.01 -0.37
N LEU A 111 19.37 -9.05 -0.16
CA LEU A 111 19.66 -9.59 1.16
C LEU A 111 20.99 -9.03 1.70
N THR A 112 21.16 -9.07 3.02
CA THR A 112 22.41 -8.78 3.70
C THR A 112 22.90 -9.97 4.52
N ASP A 113 24.21 -10.07 4.78
CA ASP A 113 24.75 -11.05 5.72
C ASP A 113 24.43 -10.70 7.19
N GLU A 114 25.06 -11.40 8.15
CA GLU A 114 24.88 -11.13 9.58
C GLU A 114 25.42 -9.75 9.97
N GLU A 115 26.46 -9.30 9.27
CA GLU A 115 27.17 -8.04 9.47
C GLU A 115 26.50 -6.84 8.78
N GLY A 116 25.52 -7.09 7.91
CA GLY A 116 24.78 -6.05 7.18
C GLY A 116 25.34 -5.72 5.80
N THR A 117 26.31 -6.48 5.31
CA THR A 117 26.88 -6.34 3.96
C THR A 117 25.92 -6.91 2.92
N ALA A 118 25.69 -6.19 1.83
CA ALA A 118 24.86 -6.67 0.74
C ALA A 118 25.47 -7.92 0.08
N ILE A 119 24.65 -8.94 -0.13
CA ILE A 119 25.05 -10.18 -0.81
C ILE A 119 24.40 -10.26 -2.20
N PRO A 120 24.98 -11.00 -3.16
CA PRO A 120 24.45 -11.14 -4.53
C PRO A 120 23.24 -12.09 -4.61
N ILE A 121 22.35 -12.03 -3.61
CA ILE A 121 21.10 -12.78 -3.56
C ILE A 121 19.95 -11.78 -3.41
N LYS A 122 18.96 -11.93 -4.28
CA LYS A 122 17.72 -11.18 -4.30
C LYS A 122 16.58 -12.08 -3.85
N LEU A 123 15.62 -11.47 -3.17
CA LEU A 123 14.41 -12.14 -2.72
C LEU A 123 13.20 -11.33 -3.17
N LYS A 124 12.17 -12.03 -3.63
CA LYS A 124 10.87 -11.47 -3.99
C LYS A 124 9.80 -12.22 -3.22
N ILE A 125 8.82 -11.49 -2.71
CA ILE A 125 7.73 -12.04 -1.89
C ILE A 125 6.41 -11.50 -2.42
N ALA A 126 5.40 -12.36 -2.50
CA ALA A 126 4.03 -11.95 -2.75
C ALA A 126 3.24 -12.06 -1.45
N LEU A 127 2.88 -10.90 -0.88
CA LEU A 127 2.00 -10.79 0.27
C LEU A 127 0.75 -10.04 -0.12
N SER A 128 -0.40 -10.71 -0.03
CA SER A 128 -1.70 -10.13 -0.34
C SER A 128 -2.54 -10.07 0.92
N PRO A 129 -3.05 -8.89 1.33
CA PRO A 129 -3.95 -8.80 2.47
C PRO A 129 -5.18 -9.70 2.26
N ILE A 130 -5.55 -10.47 3.29
CA ILE A 130 -6.79 -11.27 3.27
C ILE A 130 -7.88 -10.42 3.91
N PRO A 131 -9.00 -10.19 3.22
CA PRO A 131 -10.14 -9.57 3.85
C PRO A 131 -10.59 -10.41 5.05
N GLN A 132 -10.65 -9.81 6.24
CA GLN A 132 -11.44 -10.42 7.32
C GLN A 132 -12.91 -10.50 6.85
N SER A 133 -13.66 -11.48 7.35
CA SER A 133 -14.99 -11.82 6.81
C SER A 133 -15.87 -10.59 6.58
N ASP A 134 -16.72 -10.63 5.55
CA ASP A 134 -17.67 -9.54 5.25
C ASP A 134 -18.50 -9.14 6.49
N ASP A 135 -18.77 -10.09 7.40
CA ASP A 135 -19.42 -9.83 8.69
C ASP A 135 -18.56 -9.01 9.66
N TYR A 136 -17.24 -9.22 9.72
CA TYR A 136 -16.35 -8.36 10.50
C TYR A 136 -16.31 -6.95 9.91
N VAL A 137 -16.17 -6.84 8.59
CA VAL A 137 -16.17 -5.55 7.88
C VAL A 137 -17.49 -4.83 8.12
N LYS A 138 -18.61 -5.54 8.01
CA LYS A 138 -19.95 -5.00 8.21
C LYS A 138 -20.20 -4.61 9.66
N GLN A 139 -19.90 -5.46 10.63
CA GLN A 139 -20.01 -5.12 12.06
C GLN A 139 -19.08 -3.96 12.43
N PHE A 140 -17.92 -3.86 11.80
CA PHE A 140 -17.00 -2.74 11.94
C PHE A 140 -17.59 -1.46 11.33
N LEU A 141 -18.07 -1.50 10.08
CA LEU A 141 -18.72 -0.38 9.41
C LEU A 141 -19.93 0.13 10.21
N GLU A 142 -20.76 -0.79 10.73
CA GLU A 142 -21.91 -0.49 11.59
C GLU A 142 -21.49 0.15 12.92
N LYS A 143 -20.42 -0.34 13.58
CA LYS A 143 -19.87 0.29 14.78
C LYS A 143 -19.34 1.70 14.51
N VAL A 144 -18.66 1.88 13.39
CA VAL A 144 -18.13 3.18 12.98
C VAL A 144 -19.27 4.14 12.64
N ASP A 145 -20.32 3.69 11.96
CA ASP A 145 -21.51 4.51 11.65
C ASP A 145 -22.30 4.89 12.92
N ALA A 146 -22.36 3.98 13.90
CA ALA A 146 -22.93 4.26 15.21
C ALA A 146 -22.11 5.30 15.99
N ASN A 147 -20.77 5.22 15.96
CA ASN A 147 -19.89 6.20 16.59
C ASN A 147 -19.95 7.57 15.91
N ILE A 148 -20.05 7.60 14.57
CA ILE A 148 -20.30 8.80 13.77
C ILE A 148 -21.63 9.46 14.15
N SER A 149 -22.68 8.65 14.32
CA SER A 149 -24.01 9.12 14.72
C SER A 149 -24.00 9.71 16.14
N ARG A 150 -23.15 9.20 17.04
CA ARG A 150 -22.96 9.77 18.39
C ARG A 150 -22.21 11.10 18.37
N LEU A 151 -21.12 11.20 17.59
CA LEU A 151 -20.35 12.44 17.43
C LEU A 151 -21.19 13.59 16.85
N THR A 152 -22.16 13.27 15.99
CA THR A 152 -23.06 14.27 15.37
C THR A 152 -24.18 14.71 16.32
N LYS A 153 -24.46 13.92 17.38
CA LYS A 153 -25.53 14.19 18.37
C LYS A 153 -25.06 14.96 19.61
N SER A 154 -23.76 14.98 19.93
CA SER A 154 -23.24 15.82 21.02
C SER A 154 -22.95 17.24 20.51
N GLY A 155 -23.98 18.10 20.52
CA GLY A 155 -23.87 19.52 20.17
C GLY A 155 -23.11 20.38 21.19
N THR A 156 -21.98 19.92 21.71
CA THR A 156 -21.28 20.56 22.83
C THR A 156 -19.82 20.84 22.51
N VAL A 157 -19.48 22.13 22.48
CA VAL A 157 -18.17 22.80 22.57
C VAL A 157 -16.96 22.05 21.99
N GLU A 158 -16.47 22.59 20.88
CA GLU A 158 -15.19 22.30 20.22
C GLU A 158 -14.02 22.23 21.23
N THR A 159 -13.73 21.03 21.69
CA THR A 159 -12.40 20.65 22.14
C THR A 159 -11.71 19.94 20.98
N THR A 160 -10.42 20.16 20.79
CA THR A 160 -9.58 19.66 19.68
C THR A 160 -9.66 18.14 19.44
N ALA A 161 -10.19 17.36 20.39
CA ALA A 161 -10.64 15.97 20.23
C ALA A 161 -11.61 15.80 19.03
N SER A 162 -12.42 16.81 18.76
CA SER A 162 -13.38 16.88 17.66
C SER A 162 -12.71 16.99 16.29
N ALA A 163 -11.58 17.69 16.17
CA ALA A 163 -10.96 17.99 14.88
C ALA A 163 -10.32 16.76 14.22
N LEU A 164 -9.54 15.97 14.97
CA LEU A 164 -8.98 14.71 14.47
C LEU A 164 -10.11 13.73 14.15
N GLY A 165 -11.06 13.54 15.07
CA GLY A 165 -12.22 12.67 14.86
C GLY A 165 -13.01 13.01 13.59
N GLN A 166 -13.21 14.30 13.30
CA GLN A 166 -13.85 14.78 12.07
C GLN A 166 -13.01 14.55 10.82
N VAL A 167 -11.70 14.80 10.88
CA VAL A 167 -10.78 14.52 9.76
C VAL A 167 -10.81 13.03 9.42
N LEU A 168 -10.77 12.15 10.43
CA LEU A 168 -10.86 10.70 10.25
C LEU A 168 -12.21 10.28 9.67
N LYS A 169 -13.32 10.88 10.15
CA LYS A 169 -14.67 10.65 9.63
C LYS A 169 -14.76 11.00 8.13
N LEU A 170 -14.18 12.12 7.72
CA LEU A 170 -14.18 12.52 6.32
C LEU A 170 -13.29 11.61 5.48
N THR A 171 -12.13 11.20 6.01
CA THR A 171 -11.24 10.23 5.38
C THR A 171 -11.97 8.91 5.13
N LYS A 172 -12.78 8.47 6.10
CA LYS A 172 -13.63 7.28 5.98
C LYS A 172 -14.56 7.32 4.78
N MET A 173 -15.40 8.35 4.71
CA MET A 173 -16.39 8.47 3.64
C MET A 173 -15.77 8.50 2.24
N VAL A 174 -14.60 9.11 2.12
CA VAL A 174 -13.85 9.18 0.86
C VAL A 174 -13.29 7.80 0.49
N MET A 175 -12.71 7.09 1.45
CA MET A 175 -12.09 5.79 1.20
C MET A 175 -13.12 4.68 0.99
N ASP A 176 -14.30 4.75 1.65
CA ASP A 176 -15.45 3.86 1.41
C ASP A 176 -15.96 3.93 -0.04
N ARG A 177 -15.86 5.10 -0.68
CA ARG A 177 -16.25 5.28 -2.09
C ARG A 177 -15.18 4.75 -3.03
N LEU A 178 -13.91 5.02 -2.72
CA LEU A 178 -12.78 4.54 -3.51
C LEU A 178 -12.61 3.02 -3.47
N SER A 179 -12.89 2.39 -2.32
CA SER A 179 -12.81 0.94 -2.14
C SER A 179 -13.85 0.18 -2.95
N GLN A 180 -15.04 0.76 -3.17
CA GLN A 180 -16.07 0.16 -4.02
C GLN A 180 -15.65 0.09 -5.48
N ALA A 181 -14.78 1.00 -5.92
CA ALA A 181 -14.29 1.07 -7.29
C ALA A 181 -13.03 0.21 -7.52
N HIS A 182 -12.19 0.01 -6.50
CA HIS A 182 -10.88 -0.62 -6.66
C HIS A 182 -10.59 -1.70 -5.59
N PRO A 183 -10.46 -2.99 -5.97
CA PRO A 183 -10.19 -4.10 -5.04
C PRO A 183 -8.94 -3.92 -4.16
N ILE A 184 -7.88 -3.32 -4.70
CA ILE A 184 -6.63 -3.00 -4.00
C ILE A 184 -6.88 -1.96 -2.89
N LEU A 185 -7.62 -0.89 -3.18
CA LEU A 185 -7.98 0.11 -2.17
C LEU A 185 -8.93 -0.45 -1.13
N ASN A 186 -9.79 -1.41 -1.48
CA ASN A 186 -10.66 -2.08 -0.50
C ASN A 186 -9.87 -2.83 0.56
N ALA A 187 -8.84 -3.60 0.15
CA ALA A 187 -8.02 -4.34 1.09
C ALA A 187 -7.18 -3.41 1.99
N SER A 188 -6.62 -2.34 1.43
CA SER A 188 -5.91 -1.32 2.20
C SER A 188 -6.83 -0.49 3.10
N TRP A 189 -8.06 -0.26 2.68
CA TRP A 189 -9.05 0.47 3.46
C TRP A 189 -9.45 -0.28 4.73
N MET A 190 -9.66 -1.58 4.64
CA MET A 190 -9.94 -2.45 5.80
C MET A 190 -8.90 -2.28 6.91
N ILE A 191 -7.64 -2.26 6.50
CA ILE A 191 -6.49 -2.12 7.37
C ILE A 191 -6.42 -0.74 8.01
N VAL A 192 -6.62 0.31 7.20
CA VAL A 192 -6.55 1.71 7.62
C VAL A 192 -7.69 2.08 8.55
N SER A 193 -8.91 1.64 8.23
CA SER A 193 -10.13 1.96 9.00
C SER A 193 -10.09 1.39 10.42
N THR A 194 -9.55 0.17 10.58
CA THR A 194 -9.38 -0.50 11.87
C THR A 194 -8.55 0.32 12.88
N ILE A 195 -7.53 1.04 12.41
CA ILE A 195 -6.72 1.93 13.26
C ILE A 195 -7.45 3.23 13.56
N TYR A 196 -8.19 3.78 12.60
CA TYR A 196 -8.95 5.01 12.81
C TYR A 196 -9.98 4.87 13.93
N GLN A 197 -10.56 3.69 14.11
CA GLN A 197 -11.42 3.41 15.26
C GLN A 197 -10.63 3.44 16.58
N ALA A 198 -9.50 2.74 16.66
CA ALA A 198 -8.66 2.73 17.87
C ALA A 198 -8.16 4.14 18.25
N VAL A 199 -7.95 4.99 17.25
CA VAL A 199 -7.55 6.40 17.40
C VAL A 199 -8.72 7.27 17.85
N GLN A 200 -9.94 7.04 17.36
CA GLN A 200 -11.14 7.73 17.88
C GLN A 200 -11.45 7.37 19.34
N GLU A 201 -11.13 6.14 19.74
CA GLU A 201 -11.33 5.66 21.12
C GLU A 201 -10.22 6.13 22.08
N THR A 202 -9.14 6.75 21.57
CA THR A 202 -8.05 7.30 22.38
C THR A 202 -8.02 8.83 22.32
N ASP A 203 -7.77 9.48 23.47
CA ASP A 203 -7.70 10.95 23.57
C ASP A 203 -6.38 11.49 23.00
N LEU A 204 -6.20 11.31 21.68
CA LEU A 204 -5.01 11.70 20.93
C LEU A 204 -5.12 13.15 20.48
N GLN A 205 -4.37 14.04 21.14
CA GLN A 205 -4.39 15.49 20.90
C GLN A 205 -3.17 15.99 20.10
N ASP A 206 -2.26 15.10 19.73
CA ASP A 206 -0.97 15.48 19.17
C ASP A 206 -1.08 16.02 17.73
N GLU A 207 -0.63 17.25 17.52
CA GLU A 207 -0.72 17.99 16.26
C GLU A 207 -0.17 17.21 15.06
N CYS A 208 0.95 16.51 15.23
CA CYS A 208 1.62 15.81 14.14
C CYS A 208 0.77 14.66 13.55
N ILE A 209 0.03 13.93 14.39
CA ILE A 209 -0.89 12.87 13.95
C ILE A 209 -2.12 13.49 13.28
N ARG A 210 -2.58 14.64 13.78
CA ARG A 210 -3.69 15.38 13.18
C ARG A 210 -3.35 15.89 11.78
N GLU A 211 -2.18 16.49 11.61
CA GLU A 211 -1.70 16.94 10.30
C GLU A 211 -1.49 15.78 9.33
N LEU A 212 -0.93 14.66 9.80
CA LEU A 212 -0.74 13.46 8.97
C LEU A 212 -2.09 12.92 8.47
N ALA A 213 -3.07 12.80 9.36
CA ALA A 213 -4.42 12.38 9.01
C ALA A 213 -5.11 13.35 8.05
N SER A 214 -4.95 14.66 8.25
CA SER A 214 -5.51 15.68 7.35
C SER A 214 -4.91 15.59 5.96
N THR A 215 -3.60 15.35 5.88
CA THR A 215 -2.88 15.22 4.60
C THR A 215 -3.33 13.98 3.84
N LEU A 216 -3.53 12.85 4.54
CA LEU A 216 -4.08 11.64 3.94
C LEU A 216 -5.52 11.88 3.42
N ARG A 217 -6.37 12.54 4.22
CA ARG A 217 -7.73 12.92 3.80
C ARG A 217 -7.72 13.73 2.51
N GLU A 218 -6.85 14.74 2.40
CA GLU A 218 -6.76 15.56 1.21
C GLU A 218 -6.35 14.75 -0.03
N MET A 219 -5.33 13.91 0.10
CA MET A 219 -4.88 13.03 -0.99
C MET A 219 -6.00 12.11 -1.48
N LEU A 220 -6.72 11.47 -0.55
CA LEU A 220 -7.85 10.60 -0.88
C LEU A 220 -9.03 11.39 -1.44
N GLY A 221 -9.30 12.59 -0.92
CA GLY A 221 -10.39 13.45 -1.37
C GLY A 221 -10.22 13.86 -2.83
N THR A 222 -8.99 14.16 -3.23
CA THR A 222 -8.64 14.40 -4.63
C THR A 222 -8.89 13.17 -5.50
N ALA A 223 -8.48 11.97 -5.05
CA ALA A 223 -8.74 10.73 -5.80
C ALA A 223 -10.25 10.47 -5.98
N ASN A 224 -11.04 10.64 -4.92
CA ASN A 224 -12.49 10.42 -4.96
C ASN A 224 -13.25 11.44 -5.82
N ALA A 225 -12.67 12.59 -6.15
CA ALA A 225 -13.31 13.56 -7.05
C ALA A 225 -13.40 13.04 -8.51
N ILE A 226 -12.82 11.88 -8.80
CA ILE A 226 -12.67 11.33 -10.16
C ILE A 226 -13.24 9.92 -10.18
N PRO A 227 -14.49 9.74 -10.66
CA PRO A 227 -15.22 8.48 -10.52
C PRO A 227 -14.60 7.31 -11.30
N ASP A 228 -13.91 7.59 -12.40
CA ASP A 228 -13.18 6.59 -13.19
C ASP A 228 -11.72 7.00 -13.26
N LEU A 229 -10.92 6.68 -12.23
CA LEU A 229 -9.48 6.96 -12.27
C LEU A 229 -8.87 6.27 -13.50
N PRO A 230 -8.42 7.02 -14.51
CA PRO A 230 -7.90 6.41 -15.70
C PRO A 230 -6.57 5.72 -15.36
N VAL A 231 -6.43 4.46 -15.76
CA VAL A 231 -5.11 3.81 -15.80
C VAL A 231 -4.32 4.49 -16.92
N ILE A 232 -3.45 5.42 -16.55
CA ILE A 232 -2.62 6.15 -17.51
C ILE A 232 -1.48 5.22 -17.95
N PRO A 233 -1.42 4.82 -19.24
CA PRO A 233 -0.39 3.91 -19.72
C PRO A 233 1.02 4.45 -19.47
N ASN A 234 1.99 3.55 -19.26
CA ASN A 234 3.40 3.87 -19.01
C ASN A 234 3.68 4.66 -17.72
N THR A 235 2.77 4.61 -16.73
CA THR A 235 2.99 5.21 -15.42
C THR A 235 2.68 4.23 -14.28
N THR A 236 3.35 4.40 -13.14
CA THR A 236 3.02 3.66 -11.90
C THR A 236 1.54 3.85 -11.58
N ASP A 237 0.85 2.77 -11.24
CA ASP A 237 -0.58 2.80 -10.90
C ASP A 237 -0.80 3.71 -9.69
N VAL A 238 -1.53 4.80 -9.91
CA VAL A 238 -1.83 5.79 -8.88
C VAL A 238 -2.64 5.16 -7.74
N ILE A 239 -3.49 4.18 -8.06
CA ILE A 239 -4.29 3.44 -7.10
C ILE A 239 -3.39 2.63 -6.18
N GLU A 240 -2.37 1.96 -6.72
CA GLU A 240 -1.36 1.25 -5.93
C GLU A 240 -0.52 2.20 -5.07
N ASP A 241 -0.09 3.35 -5.62
CA ASP A 241 0.66 4.36 -4.86
C ASP A 241 -0.19 4.92 -3.69
N ILE A 242 -1.47 5.20 -3.91
CA ILE A 242 -2.42 5.66 -2.88
C ILE A 242 -2.65 4.58 -1.83
N SER A 243 -2.86 3.34 -2.25
CA SER A 243 -3.02 2.17 -1.38
C SER A 243 -1.84 2.07 -0.42
N ARG A 244 -0.61 2.03 -0.97
CA ARG A 244 0.64 1.93 -0.23
C ARG A 244 0.82 3.09 0.75
N GLN A 245 0.62 4.32 0.29
CA GLN A 245 0.79 5.49 1.13
C GLN A 245 -0.22 5.51 2.29
N SER A 246 -1.46 5.08 2.05
CA SER A 246 -2.50 4.97 3.08
C SER A 246 -2.11 3.96 4.16
N LEU A 247 -1.58 2.79 3.75
CA LEU A 247 -1.08 1.78 4.68
C LEU A 247 0.10 2.27 5.54
N GLN A 248 1.01 3.06 4.96
CA GLN A 248 2.15 3.64 5.69
C GLN A 248 1.69 4.65 6.76
N VAL A 249 0.72 5.51 6.42
CA VAL A 249 0.09 6.43 7.37
C VAL A 249 -0.55 5.64 8.52
N ALA A 250 -1.32 4.61 8.20
CA ALA A 250 -1.93 3.70 9.16
C ALA A 250 -0.88 3.06 10.10
N SER A 251 0.20 2.49 9.55
CA SER A 251 1.29 1.89 10.33
C SER A 251 1.89 2.88 11.33
N LEU A 252 2.11 4.13 10.93
CA LEU A 252 2.68 5.18 11.78
C LEU A 252 1.73 5.58 12.90
N ILE A 253 0.44 5.75 12.59
CA ILE A 253 -0.58 6.07 13.59
C ILE A 253 -0.70 4.92 14.60
N HIS A 254 -0.69 3.67 14.15
CA HIS A 254 -0.72 2.50 15.02
C HIS A 254 0.52 2.37 15.92
N GLU A 255 1.72 2.65 15.38
CA GLU A 255 2.94 2.70 16.19
C GLU A 255 2.88 3.82 17.24
N TYR A 256 2.26 4.95 16.89
CA TYR A 256 2.08 6.08 17.78
C TYR A 256 1.10 5.79 18.93
N THR A 257 -0.02 5.12 18.64
CA THR A 257 -1.06 4.83 19.64
C THR A 257 -0.55 3.89 20.74
N LYS A 258 0.41 3.01 20.43
CA LYS A 258 1.09 2.11 21.39
C LYS A 258 1.99 2.81 22.40
N LEU A 259 2.35 4.06 22.16
CA LEU A 259 3.20 4.81 23.09
C LEU A 259 2.38 5.32 24.26
N THR A 260 2.94 5.22 25.47
CA THR A 260 2.43 5.94 26.65
C THR A 260 2.60 7.45 26.44
N TRP A 261 1.82 8.27 27.16
CA TRP A 261 1.93 9.74 27.10
C TRP A 261 3.37 10.25 27.20
N ALA A 262 4.13 9.78 28.19
CA ALA A 262 5.54 10.14 28.35
C ALA A 262 6.42 9.61 27.20
N GLY A 263 6.12 8.41 26.67
CA GLY A 263 6.80 7.85 25.51
C GLY A 263 6.58 8.65 24.22
N ARG A 264 5.42 9.30 24.07
CA ARG A 264 5.11 10.17 22.92
C ARG A 264 5.96 11.44 22.95
N THR A 265 6.06 12.12 24.09
CA THR A 265 6.86 13.33 24.23
C THR A 265 8.34 13.07 23.92
N VAL A 266 8.89 11.98 24.45
CA VAL A 266 10.30 11.61 24.23
C VAL A 266 10.56 11.25 22.76
N LYS A 267 9.72 10.40 22.15
CA LYS A 267 9.90 10.01 20.74
C LYS A 267 9.65 11.13 19.74
N LEU A 268 8.88 12.15 20.10
CA LEU A 268 8.66 13.34 19.28
C LEU A 268 9.77 14.39 19.45
N GLN A 269 10.49 14.38 20.58
CA GLN A 269 11.64 15.26 20.82
C GLN A 269 12.95 14.72 20.22
N ILE A 270 13.08 13.40 20.06
CA ILE A 270 14.25 12.80 19.42
C ILE A 270 14.12 12.96 17.89
N PRO A 271 15.03 13.71 17.23
CA PRO A 271 14.92 14.04 15.81
C PRO A 271 14.99 12.84 14.83
N SER A 272 15.36 11.65 15.30
CA SER A 272 15.77 10.54 14.42
C SER A 272 14.86 9.30 14.38
N ASP A 273 13.76 9.20 15.14
CA ASP A 273 12.94 7.97 15.14
C ASP A 273 11.55 8.18 14.52
N LEU A 274 10.54 8.59 15.29
CA LEU A 274 9.15 8.56 14.82
C LEU A 274 8.70 9.85 14.11
N LYS A 275 9.12 11.02 14.61
CA LYS A 275 8.71 12.31 14.04
C LYS A 275 9.20 12.51 12.61
N SER A 276 10.48 12.21 12.35
CA SER A 276 11.07 12.27 11.00
C SER A 276 10.34 11.35 10.01
N ARG A 277 9.91 10.16 10.46
CA ARG A 277 9.12 9.21 9.67
C ARG A 277 7.71 9.72 9.40
N ILE A 278 7.06 10.37 10.37
CA ILE A 278 5.78 11.06 10.17
C ILE A 278 5.92 12.20 9.16
N ASP A 279 6.94 13.05 9.30
CA ASP A 279 7.19 14.17 8.39
C ASP A 279 7.51 13.71 6.97
N ALA A 280 8.32 12.65 6.82
CA ALA A 280 8.60 12.04 5.53
C ALA A 280 7.32 11.47 4.89
N CYS A 281 6.50 10.76 5.66
CA CYS A 281 5.22 10.22 5.20
C CYS A 281 4.26 11.33 4.76
N ARG A 282 4.17 12.44 5.51
CA ARG A 282 3.40 13.62 5.13
C ARG A 282 3.87 14.20 3.79
N LYS A 283 5.19 14.36 3.62
CA LYS A 283 5.77 14.86 2.36
C LYS A 283 5.43 13.93 1.19
N SER A 284 5.48 12.62 1.38
CA SER A 284 5.10 11.65 0.36
C SER A 284 3.61 11.75 -0.02
N CYS A 285 2.70 11.93 0.95
CA CYS A 285 1.28 12.16 0.67
C CYS A 285 1.06 13.43 -0.19
N ILE A 286 1.75 14.53 0.13
CA ILE A 286 1.66 15.79 -0.63
C ILE A 286 2.21 15.59 -2.05
N ALA A 287 3.41 15.02 -2.17
CA ALA A 287 4.04 14.77 -3.46
C ALA A 287 3.19 13.84 -4.35
N LEU A 288 2.54 12.83 -3.76
CA LEU A 288 1.64 11.94 -4.47
C LEU A 288 0.36 12.66 -4.94
N LYS A 289 -0.22 13.51 -4.10
CA LYS A 289 -1.35 14.38 -4.46
C LYS A 289 -0.99 15.27 -5.67
N ASP A 290 0.16 15.93 -5.62
CA ASP A 290 0.61 16.85 -6.69
C ASP A 290 0.94 16.10 -7.99
N LYS A 291 1.59 14.93 -7.88
CA LYS A 291 1.85 14.02 -8.99
C LYS A 291 0.54 13.57 -9.65
N PHE A 292 -0.47 13.24 -8.85
CA PHE A 292 -1.78 12.84 -9.35
C PHE A 292 -2.49 13.98 -10.09
N TYR A 293 -2.55 15.17 -9.49
CA TYR A 293 -3.11 16.37 -10.16
C TYR A 293 -2.42 16.67 -11.48
N SER A 294 -1.10 16.62 -11.50
CA SER A 294 -0.32 16.90 -12.72
C SER A 294 -0.66 15.89 -13.83
N ARG A 295 -0.78 14.60 -13.48
CA ARG A 295 -1.15 13.54 -14.43
C ARG A 295 -2.54 13.73 -15.00
N LEU A 296 -3.53 14.04 -14.16
CA LEU A 296 -4.89 14.31 -14.59
C LEU A 296 -4.97 15.51 -15.54
N HIS A 297 -4.22 16.57 -15.24
CA HIS A 297 -4.18 17.74 -16.09
C HIS A 297 -3.61 17.41 -17.48
N ILE A 298 -2.54 16.59 -17.54
CA ILE A 298 -1.96 16.12 -18.80
C ILE A 298 -2.95 15.24 -19.58
N ASP A 299 -3.60 14.27 -18.94
CA ASP A 299 -4.58 13.39 -19.58
C ASP A 299 -5.79 14.18 -20.12
N THR A 300 -6.33 15.08 -19.30
CA THR A 300 -7.45 15.96 -19.69
C THR A 300 -7.08 16.80 -20.91
N ASN A 301 -5.91 17.46 -20.89
CA ASN A 301 -5.43 18.26 -22.02
C ASN A 301 -5.21 17.40 -23.28
N THR A 302 -4.74 16.17 -23.12
CA THR A 302 -4.54 15.23 -24.25
C THR A 302 -5.87 14.87 -24.89
N ARG A 303 -6.88 14.48 -24.08
CA ARG A 303 -8.23 14.15 -24.57
C ARG A 303 -8.92 15.34 -25.24
N VAL A 304 -8.75 16.55 -24.69
CA VAL A 304 -9.30 17.77 -25.29
C VAL A 304 -8.69 18.01 -26.67
N ARG A 305 -7.38 17.86 -26.82
CA ARG A 305 -6.71 17.99 -28.13
C ARG A 305 -7.17 16.93 -29.13
N GLU A 306 -7.35 15.68 -28.70
CA GLU A 306 -7.89 14.61 -29.54
C GLU A 306 -9.32 14.91 -30.01
N PHE A 307 -10.16 15.44 -29.11
CA PHE A 307 -11.52 15.86 -29.44
C PHE A 307 -11.53 17.03 -30.43
N GLU A 308 -10.71 18.05 -30.19
CA GLU A 308 -10.55 19.19 -31.10
C GLU A 308 -10.08 18.74 -32.49
N ALA A 309 -9.10 17.83 -32.57
CA ALA A 309 -8.64 17.25 -33.83
C ALA A 309 -9.74 16.47 -34.55
N GLY A 310 -10.53 15.68 -33.81
CA GLY A 310 -11.69 14.96 -34.33
C GLY A 310 -12.77 15.90 -34.89
N GLN A 311 -13.09 16.99 -34.19
CA GLN A 311 -14.04 18.00 -34.67
C GLN A 311 -13.55 18.71 -35.93
N GLN A 312 -12.26 19.07 -36.00
CA GLN A 312 -11.68 19.67 -37.20
C GLN A 312 -11.71 18.71 -38.40
N GLN A 313 -11.46 17.42 -38.17
CA GLN A 313 -11.53 16.40 -39.23
C GLN A 313 -12.97 16.21 -39.73
N MET A 314 -13.94 16.18 -38.82
CA MET A 314 -15.36 16.08 -39.15
C MET A 314 -15.86 17.33 -39.92
N GLY A 315 -15.43 18.53 -39.50
CA GLY A 315 -15.71 19.78 -40.21
C GLY A 315 -15.20 19.76 -41.65
N ARG A 316 -13.93 19.38 -41.86
CA ARG A 316 -13.33 19.23 -43.20
C ARG A 316 -14.09 18.22 -44.07
N THR A 317 -14.55 17.11 -43.47
CA THR A 317 -15.31 16.08 -44.19
C THR A 317 -16.67 16.60 -44.63
N LEU A 318 -17.36 17.37 -43.78
CA LEU A 318 -18.65 17.99 -44.11
C LEU A 318 -18.53 19.05 -45.21
N GLU A 319 -17.47 19.87 -45.21
CA GLU A 319 -17.18 20.82 -46.28
C GLU A 319 -16.95 20.11 -47.61
N THR A 320 -16.17 19.03 -47.60
CA THR A 320 -15.90 18.21 -48.80
C THR A 320 -17.19 17.60 -49.36
N ILE A 321 -18.09 17.09 -48.51
CA ILE A 321 -19.39 16.54 -48.94
C ILE A 321 -20.29 17.64 -49.52
N LYS A 322 -20.31 18.84 -48.91
CA LYS A 322 -21.09 19.98 -49.40
C LYS A 322 -20.63 20.43 -50.79
N ASP A 323 -19.32 20.49 -51.00
CA ASP A 323 -18.73 20.90 -52.28
C ASP A 323 -19.00 19.87 -53.39
N HIS A 324 -18.97 18.57 -53.08
CA HIS A 324 -19.35 17.52 -54.02
C HIS A 324 -20.86 17.47 -54.32
N GLY A 325 -21.71 17.81 -53.35
CA GLY A 325 -23.17 17.92 -53.53
C GLY A 325 -23.58 19.11 -54.41
N LEU A 326 -22.85 20.23 -54.34
CA LEU A 326 -23.10 21.41 -55.17
C LEU A 326 -22.52 21.29 -56.59
N GLY A 327 -21.43 20.53 -56.78
CA GLY A 327 -20.84 20.28 -58.10
C GLY A 327 -21.68 19.41 -59.03
N THR A 328 -22.59 18.58 -58.49
CA THR A 328 -23.40 17.64 -59.30
C THR A 328 -24.76 18.20 -59.74
N SER A 329 -25.22 19.32 -59.19
CA SER A 329 -26.46 19.99 -59.61
C SER A 329 -26.30 20.96 -60.80
N GLY A 330 -25.07 21.24 -61.24
CA GLY A 330 -24.80 22.24 -62.29
C GLY A 330 -24.65 21.70 -63.72
N SER A 331 -24.68 20.38 -63.95
CA SER A 331 -24.30 19.78 -65.25
C SER A 331 -25.45 19.01 -65.94
N GLY A 332 -26.70 19.46 -65.77
CA GLY A 332 -27.89 18.79 -66.34
C GLY A 332 -28.74 19.61 -67.31
N TYR A 333 -28.36 20.84 -67.64
CA TYR A 333 -29.08 21.68 -68.60
C TYR A 333 -28.09 22.46 -69.45
N LEU A 334 -27.60 21.84 -70.53
CA LEU A 334 -27.11 22.49 -71.75
C LEU A 334 -26.66 21.40 -72.74
N ARG A 335 -27.62 20.70 -73.35
CA ARG A 335 -27.59 20.38 -74.79
C ARG A 335 -28.91 19.81 -75.27
#